data_AF-A0AAV3EP12-F1
#
_entry.id   AF-A0AAV3EP12-F1
#
_cell.length_a   1.000
_cell.length_b   1.000
_cell.length_c   1.000
_cell.angle_alpha   90.00
_cell.angle_beta   90.00
_cell.angle_gamma   90.00
#
_symmetry.space_group_name_H-M   'P 1'
#
loop_
_entity.id
_entity.type
_entity.pdbx_description
1 polymer ?
#
loop_
_entity_poly.entity_id
_entity_poly.type
_entity_poly.pdbx_seq_one_letter_code
_entity_poly.pdbx_strand_id
1 'polypeptide(L)' 'MDKITFFSRLETQIITGKKTATIRDHSESNFSVGQVLNAYTYEGNQKICQIEILSVEPVEFNELNRTHAKAEIYHLFSF' A
#
# COMPACT_ATOMS: atom_id res chain seq x y z
N MET A 1 13.12 -11.93 1.21
CA MET A 1 12.28 -11.37 0.14
C MET A 1 11.11 -10.72 0.82
N ASP A 2 11.04 -9.40 0.79
CA ASP A 2 10.10 -8.64 1.61
C ASP A 2 8.65 -8.87 1.15
N LYS A 3 7.75 -8.92 2.13
CA LYS A 3 6.33 -9.17 1.92
C LYS A 3 5.53 -7.99 2.43
N ILE A 4 4.40 -7.76 1.79
CA ILE A 4 3.39 -6.80 2.23
C ILE A 4 2.04 -7.49 2.25
N THR A 5 1.25 -7.22 3.28
CA THR A 5 -0.05 -7.88 3.49
C THR A 5 -1.21 -6.91 3.36
N PHE A 6 -2.25 -7.34 2.67
CA PHE A 6 -3.49 -6.58 2.47
C PHE A 6 -4.69 -7.39 2.95
N PHE A 7 -5.77 -6.72 3.36
CA PHE A 7 -7.03 -7.42 3.64
C PHE A 7 -7.56 -8.11 2.37
N SER A 8 -8.12 -9.31 2.50
CA SER A 8 -8.64 -10.10 1.37
C SER A 8 -9.61 -9.32 0.47
N ARG A 9 -10.49 -8.51 1.06
CA ARG A 9 -11.43 -7.60 0.35
C ARG A 9 -10.77 -6.60 -0.62
N LEU A 10 -9.46 -6.35 -0.49
CA LEU A 10 -8.71 -5.47 -1.40
C LEU A 10 -8.05 -6.21 -2.55
N GLU A 11 -8.03 -7.55 -2.55
CA GLU A 11 -7.37 -8.39 -3.56
C GLU A 11 -7.76 -7.97 -4.98
N THR A 12 -9.05 -7.89 -5.27
CA THR A 12 -9.56 -7.46 -6.59
C THR A 12 -9.08 -6.05 -6.95
N GLN A 13 -9.00 -5.13 -5.99
CA GLN A 13 -8.56 -3.76 -6.25
C GLN A 13 -7.06 -3.68 -6.52
N ILE A 14 -6.26 -4.53 -5.86
CA ILE A 14 -4.82 -4.64 -6.07
C ILE A 14 -4.53 -5.26 -7.44
N ILE A 15 -5.21 -6.37 -7.78
CA ILE A 15 -5.04 -7.05 -9.07
C ILE A 15 -5.46 -6.16 -10.24
N THR A 16 -6.55 -5.39 -10.08
CA THR A 16 -7.03 -4.46 -11.12
C THR A 16 -6.29 -3.12 -11.15
N GLY A 17 -5.32 -2.90 -10.26
CA GLY A 17 -4.57 -1.64 -10.15
C GLY A 17 -5.42 -0.46 -9.68
N LYS A 18 -6.64 -0.69 -9.17
CA LYS A 18 -7.49 0.36 -8.59
C LYS A 18 -6.98 0.86 -7.24
N LYS A 19 -6.33 -0.02 -6.47
CA LYS A 19 -5.65 0.33 -5.22
C LYS A 19 -4.17 0.57 -5.51
N THR A 20 -3.75 1.82 -5.50
CA THR A 20 -2.38 2.23 -5.89
C THR A 20 -1.51 2.76 -4.73
N ALA A 21 -2.12 3.17 -3.62
CA ALA A 21 -1.43 3.70 -2.45
C ALA A 21 -1.83 2.94 -1.18
N THR A 22 -0.94 2.89 -0.19
CA THR A 22 -1.21 2.31 1.13
C THR A 22 -0.39 3.05 2.18
N ILE A 23 -0.96 3.32 3.34
CA ILE A 23 -0.23 3.89 4.48
C ILE A 23 0.24 2.74 5.36
N ARG A 24 1.44 2.86 5.92
CA ARG A 24 2.06 1.90 6.84
C ARG A 24 2.64 2.63 8.02
N ASP A 25 2.65 1.96 9.16
CA ASP A 25 3.35 2.47 10.34
C ASP A 25 4.86 2.47 10.11
N HIS A 26 5.58 3.40 10.74
CA HIS A 26 7.03 3.53 10.59
C HIS A 26 7.78 2.24 10.97
N SER A 27 7.26 1.46 11.91
CA SER A 27 7.85 0.17 12.29
C SER A 27 7.75 -0.89 11.19
N GLU A 28 6.85 -0.71 10.22
CA GLU A 28 6.59 -1.62 9.10
C GLU A 28 6.97 -1.00 7.74
N SER A 29 7.60 0.19 7.70
CA SER A 29 7.81 0.97 6.48
C SER A 29 9.24 0.99 5.94
N ASN A 30 10.07 -0.02 6.22
CA ASN A 30 11.43 -0.15 5.67
C ASN A 30 11.42 -0.52 4.17
N PHE A 31 10.72 0.30 3.38
CA PHE A 31 10.48 0.14 1.98
C PHE A 31 11.24 1.21 1.18
N SER A 32 11.86 0.80 0.08
CA SER A 32 12.60 1.69 -0.82
C SER A 32 11.91 1.80 -2.17
N VAL A 33 12.01 2.96 -2.82
CA VAL A 33 11.56 3.15 -4.20
C VAL A 33 12.30 2.17 -5.13
N GLY A 34 11.59 1.55 -6.07
CA GLY A 34 12.08 0.50 -6.95
C GLY A 34 12.17 -0.89 -6.30
N GLN A 35 11.83 -1.01 -5.00
CA GLN A 35 11.75 -2.31 -4.34
C GLN A 35 10.53 -3.07 -4.85
N VAL A 36 10.74 -4.36 -5.13
CA VAL A 36 9.68 -5.25 -5.57
C VAL A 36 9.28 -6.21 -4.45
N LEU A 37 8.01 -6.16 -4.07
CA LEU A 37 7.44 -6.89 -2.94
C LEU A 37 6.45 -7.94 -3.41
N ASN A 38 6.36 -9.04 -2.66
CA ASN A 38 5.26 -9.98 -2.83
C ASN A 38 4.07 -9.53 -1.95
N ALA A 39 2.92 -9.30 -2.59
CA ALA A 39 1.67 -8.97 -1.92
C ALA A 39 0.95 -10.24 -1.49
N TYR A 40 0.49 -10.28 -0.24
CA TYR A 40 -0.25 -11.41 0.34
C TYR A 40 -1.55 -10.95 1.01
N THR A 41 -2.49 -11.86 1.20
CA THR A 41 -3.65 -11.62 2.06
C THR A 41 -3.23 -11.66 3.54
N TYR A 42 -3.71 -10.73 4.37
CA TYR A 42 -3.39 -10.69 5.80
C TYR A 42 -4.00 -11.88 6.55
N GLU A 43 -5.22 -12.28 6.18
CA GLU A 43 -5.99 -13.33 6.87
C GLU A 43 -5.49 -14.74 6.57
N GLY A 44 -5.15 -15.02 5.30
CA GLY A 44 -4.77 -16.36 4.85
C GLY A 44 -3.31 -16.49 4.40
N ASN A 45 -2.55 -15.38 4.40
CA ASN A 45 -1.17 -15.31 3.91
C ASN A 45 -1.04 -15.92 2.48
N GLN A 46 -2.08 -15.77 1.67
CA GLN A 46 -2.15 -16.24 0.27
C GLN A 46 -1.52 -15.20 -0.65
N LYS A 47 -0.72 -15.64 -1.62
CA LYS A 47 -0.07 -14.72 -2.56
C LYS A 47 -1.10 -14.11 -3.50
N ILE A 48 -1.12 -12.79 -3.60
CA ILE A 48 -1.97 -12.03 -4.51
C ILE A 48 -1.22 -11.79 -5.83
N CYS A 49 -0.18 -10.97 -5.77
CA CYS A 49 0.65 -10.61 -6.92
C CYS A 49 2.02 -10.07 -6.45
N GLN A 50 2.83 -9.60 -7.39
CA GLN A 50 4.05 -8.85 -7.10
C GLN A 50 3.79 -7.38 -7.41
N ILE A 51 4.24 -6.48 -6.53
CA ILE A 51 4.09 -5.04 -6.68
C ILE A 51 5.45 -4.35 -6.61
N GLU A 52 5.58 -3.24 -7.30
CA GLU A 52 6.76 -2.37 -7.25
C GLU A 52 6.41 -1.05 -6.56
N ILE A 53 7.32 -0.56 -5.73
CA ILE A 53 7.14 0.69 -5.00
C ILE A 53 7.63 1.84 -5.88
N LEU A 54 6.69 2.66 -6.35
CA LEU A 54 7.00 3.80 -7.23
C LEU A 54 7.37 5.06 -6.46
N SER A 55 6.77 5.28 -5.28
CA SER A 55 7.04 6.43 -4.41
C SER A 55 6.81 6.05 -2.95
N VAL A 56 7.54 6.72 -2.04
CA VAL A 56 7.36 6.61 -0.60
C VAL A 56 7.31 8.04 -0.06
N GLU A 57 6.16 8.41 0.51
CA GLU A 57 5.94 9.72 1.10
C GLU A 57 5.69 9.55 2.61
N PRO A 58 6.53 10.14 3.48
CA PRO A 58 6.26 10.18 4.90
C PRO A 58 5.06 11.10 5.15
N VAL A 59 4.09 10.63 5.92
CA VAL A 59 2.93 11.42 6.32
C VAL A 59 2.90 11.47 7.84
N GLU A 60 2.85 12.67 8.40
CA GLU A 60 2.73 12.84 9.85
C GLU A 60 1.37 12.34 10.33
N PHE A 61 1.33 11.64 11.46
CA PHE A 61 0.08 11.09 12.00
C PHE A 61 -0.96 12.20 12.25
N ASN A 62 -0.51 13.38 12.65
CA ASN A 62 -1.35 14.55 12.87
C ASN A 62 -1.95 15.13 11.58
N GLU A 63 -1.38 14.78 10.43
CA GLU A 63 -1.86 15.15 9.10
C GLU A 63 -2.84 14.12 8.52
N LEU A 64 -2.97 12.91 9.11
CA LEU A 64 -3.96 11.87 8.74
C LEU A 64 -5.40 12.31 9.05
N ASN A 65 -5.84 13.36 8.37
CA ASN A 65 -7.20 13.86 8.37
C ASN A 65 -8.01 13.15 7.26
N ARG A 66 -9.30 13.49 7.10
CA ARG A 66 -10.18 12.90 6.08
C ARG A 66 -9.65 13.02 4.64
N THR A 67 -8.70 13.91 4.37
CA THR A 67 -8.08 14.08 3.05
C THR A 67 -7.13 12.92 2.72
N HIS A 68 -6.33 12.44 3.67
CA HIS A 68 -5.50 11.24 3.49
C HIS A 68 -6.32 9.95 3.48
N ALA A 69 -7.40 9.88 4.28
CA ALA A 69 -8.36 8.77 4.20
C ALA A 69 -9.06 8.69 2.83
N LYS A 70 -9.23 9.82 2.13
CA LYS A 70 -9.67 9.82 0.73
C LYS A 70 -8.57 9.31 -0.20
N ALA A 71 -7.31 9.67 -0.01
CA ALA A 71 -6.18 9.15 -0.80
C ALA A 71 -6.01 7.62 -0.67
N GLU A 72 -6.32 7.05 0.50
CA GLU A 72 -6.35 5.60 0.68
C GLU A 72 -7.47 4.90 -0.12
N ILE A 73 -8.53 5.61 -0.51
CA ILE A 73 -9.70 5.03 -1.19
C ILE A 73 -9.77 5.46 -2.68
N TYR A 74 -9.28 6.66 -3.02
CA TYR A 74 -9.33 7.27 -4.36
C TYR A 74 -8.13 8.23 -4.58
N HIS A 75 -7.22 7.82 -5.47
CA HIS A 75 -6.37 8.69 -6.34
C HIS A 75 -4.92 9.05 -5.95
N LEU A 76 -4.07 8.93 -6.99
CA LEU A 76 -2.76 9.57 -7.22
C LEU A 76 -2.84 11.08 -6.94
N PHE A 77 -1.90 11.62 -6.17
CA PHE A 77 -1.46 13.00 -6.36
C PHE A 77 -0.15 12.97 -7.15
N SER A 78 -0.18 13.59 -8.33
CA SER A 78 1.00 14.09 -9.03
C SER A 78 0.98 15.59 -8.80
N PHE A 79 1.95 16.10 -8.04
CA PHE A 79 2.66 17.38 -8.22
C PHE A 79 3.90 17.40 -7.33
#